data_AF-A0A556RUZ5-F1
#
_entry.id   AF-A0A556RUZ5-F1
#
_cell.length_a   1.000
_cell.length_b   1.000
_cell.length_c   1.000
_cell.angle_alpha   90.00
_cell.angle_beta   90.00
_cell.angle_gamma   90.00
#
_symmetry.space_group_name_H-M   'P 1'
#
loop_
_entity.id
_entity.type
_entity.pdbx_description
1 polymer ?
#
loop_
_entity_poly.entity_id
_entity_poly.type
_entity_poly.pdbx_seq_one_letter_code
_entity_poly.pdbx_strand_id
1 'polypeptide(L)'
;MLELKNIIGDWQTGMHAKAWNAIFWCNHDQPRIVPRLGNENQYHCESVKMLAMLLYGLQGTPYLYQGEEIGITNPHFNSINQYRDVESLNIYQEKIAEGMNDAEILAILASKSRNNSRTPMQWDDNLNAGFTTGKPWIEVANNYRQINVKAALADQNSIFYCYQTLIKLRKE
;
A
#
# COMPACT_ATOMS: atom_id res chain seq x y z
N MET A 1 7.91 -7.14 -15.33
CA MET A 1 7.18 -5.96 -15.89
C MET A 1 6.42 -6.24 -17.18
N LEU A 2 6.90 -7.11 -18.10
CA LEU A 2 6.16 -7.41 -19.34
C LEU A 2 4.78 -8.03 -19.06
N GLU A 3 4.72 -8.98 -18.14
CA GLU A 3 3.47 -9.65 -17.77
C GLU A 3 2.42 -8.69 -17.19
N LEU A 4 2.82 -7.75 -16.32
CA LEU A 4 1.92 -6.71 -15.81
C LEU A 4 1.31 -5.87 -16.95
N LYS A 5 2.14 -5.47 -17.92
CA LYS A 5 1.67 -4.70 -19.09
C LYS A 5 0.70 -5.52 -19.94
N ASN A 6 0.98 -6.80 -20.14
CA ASN A 6 0.10 -7.69 -20.90
C ASN A 6 -1.26 -7.83 -20.20
N ILE A 7 -1.28 -8.12 -18.90
CA ILE A 7 -2.53 -8.23 -18.13
C ILE A 7 -3.33 -6.93 -18.20
N ILE A 8 -2.69 -5.77 -17.99
CA ILE A 8 -3.37 -4.47 -18.11
C ILE A 8 -3.90 -4.29 -19.54
N GLY A 9 -3.11 -4.60 -20.56
CA GLY A 9 -3.49 -4.50 -21.97
C GLY A 9 -4.68 -5.38 -22.33
N ASP A 10 -4.69 -6.63 -21.86
CA ASP A 10 -5.77 -7.59 -22.09
C ASP A 10 -7.08 -7.11 -21.48
N TRP A 11 -7.06 -6.61 -20.23
CA TRP A 11 -8.25 -6.08 -19.57
C TRP A 11 -8.72 -4.75 -20.17
N GLN A 12 -7.81 -3.87 -20.56
CA GLN A 12 -8.17 -2.59 -21.20
C GLN A 12 -8.81 -2.83 -22.57
N THR A 13 -8.18 -3.64 -23.42
CA THR A 13 -8.68 -3.90 -24.78
C THR A 13 -9.91 -4.81 -24.77
N GLY A 14 -9.94 -5.82 -23.89
CA GLY A 14 -11.04 -6.78 -23.77
C GLY A 14 -12.33 -6.16 -23.26
N MET A 15 -12.25 -5.16 -22.38
CA MET A 15 -13.43 -4.50 -21.78
C MET A 15 -13.86 -3.24 -22.54
N HIS A 16 -12.99 -2.68 -23.40
CA HIS A 16 -13.30 -1.49 -24.16
C HIS A 16 -14.60 -1.66 -24.98
N ALA A 17 -15.51 -0.69 -24.85
CA ALA A 17 -16.84 -0.67 -25.48
C ALA A 17 -17.76 -1.87 -25.13
N LYS A 18 -17.41 -2.69 -24.13
CA LYS A 18 -18.20 -3.86 -23.70
C LYS A 18 -18.57 -3.81 -22.21
N ALA A 19 -17.69 -3.29 -21.38
CA ALA A 19 -17.85 -3.23 -19.93
C ALA A 19 -17.05 -2.06 -19.34
N TRP A 20 -17.00 -1.99 -18.00
CA TRP A 20 -16.29 -0.93 -17.28
C TRP A 20 -15.37 -1.51 -16.21
N ASN A 21 -14.08 -1.19 -16.30
CA ASN A 21 -13.08 -1.67 -15.35
C ASN A 21 -13.15 -0.89 -14.03
N ALA A 22 -13.09 -1.60 -12.91
CA ALA A 22 -12.66 -1.04 -11.64
C ALA A 22 -11.13 -1.15 -11.58
N ILE A 23 -10.43 -0.01 -11.53
CA ILE A 23 -8.95 0.02 -11.56
C ILE A 23 -8.43 0.40 -10.17
N PHE A 24 -7.59 -0.44 -9.59
CA PHE A 24 -7.07 -0.25 -8.23
C PHE A 24 -5.70 -0.93 -8.09
N TRP A 25 -4.87 -0.39 -7.20
CA TRP A 25 -3.64 -1.06 -6.77
C TRP A 25 -3.77 -1.72 -5.40
N CYS A 26 -4.41 -1.03 -4.48
CA CYS A 26 -4.47 -1.42 -3.08
C CYS A 26 -5.90 -1.65 -2.62
N ASN A 27 -6.00 -2.52 -1.60
CA ASN A 27 -7.16 -2.70 -0.75
C ASN A 27 -6.68 -3.28 0.58
N HIS A 28 -7.60 -3.64 1.47
CA HIS A 28 -7.31 -4.19 2.79
C HIS A 28 -6.74 -5.62 2.79
N ASP A 29 -6.62 -6.27 1.63
CA ASP A 29 -6.13 -7.64 1.47
C ASP A 29 -4.83 -7.73 0.69
N GLN A 30 -4.55 -6.72 -0.13
CA GLN A 30 -3.29 -6.60 -0.84
C GLN A 30 -2.28 -5.82 0.01
N PRO A 31 -0.99 -6.18 -0.01
CA PRO A 31 0.08 -5.33 0.51
C PRO A 31 0.06 -3.94 -0.13
N ARG A 32 0.76 -2.98 0.48
CA ARG A 32 0.93 -1.65 -0.12
C ARG A 32 1.63 -1.78 -1.48
N ILE A 33 1.30 -0.91 -2.42
CA ILE A 33 1.81 -1.05 -3.79
C ILE A 33 3.31 -0.73 -3.90
N VAL A 34 3.82 0.18 -3.05
CA VAL A 34 5.19 0.69 -3.16
C VAL A 34 6.24 -0.42 -3.00
N PRO A 35 6.19 -1.28 -1.97
CA PRO A 35 7.16 -2.38 -1.86
C PRO A 35 6.96 -3.47 -2.92
N ARG A 36 5.79 -3.51 -3.60
CA ARG A 36 5.45 -4.55 -4.58
C ARG A 36 5.89 -4.19 -5.99
N LEU A 37 5.65 -2.96 -6.44
CA LEU A 37 5.89 -2.51 -7.82
C LEU A 37 6.67 -1.19 -7.91
N GLY A 38 6.93 -0.52 -6.78
CA GLY A 38 7.64 0.75 -6.70
C GLY A 38 9.03 0.59 -6.07
N ASN A 39 9.47 1.65 -5.39
CA ASN A 39 10.72 1.68 -4.64
C ASN A 39 10.47 2.38 -3.31
N GLU A 40 10.57 1.68 -2.18
CA GLU A 40 10.27 2.27 -0.87
C GLU A 40 11.42 3.12 -0.29
N ASN A 41 12.56 3.17 -0.96
CA ASN A 41 13.79 3.82 -0.49
C ASN A 41 14.02 5.14 -1.24
N GLN A 42 15.09 5.23 -2.03
CA GLN A 42 15.54 6.44 -2.71
C GLN A 42 14.46 7.09 -3.60
N TYR A 43 13.58 6.29 -4.20
CA TYR A 43 12.59 6.76 -5.17
C TYR A 43 11.15 6.56 -4.67
N HIS A 44 10.93 6.70 -3.36
CA HIS A 44 9.60 6.54 -2.76
C HIS A 44 8.57 7.45 -3.41
N CYS A 45 8.79 8.76 -3.37
CA CYS A 45 7.85 9.75 -3.89
C CYS A 45 7.62 9.58 -5.40
N GLU A 46 8.70 9.41 -6.17
CA GLU A 46 8.67 9.26 -7.62
C GLU A 46 7.94 7.98 -8.04
N SER A 47 8.24 6.86 -7.38
CA SER A 47 7.62 5.58 -7.72
C SER A 47 6.13 5.54 -7.39
N VAL A 48 5.71 6.14 -6.26
CA VAL A 48 4.29 6.23 -5.91
C VAL A 48 3.54 7.08 -6.94
N LYS A 49 4.06 8.26 -7.28
CA LYS A 49 3.45 9.13 -8.28
C LYS A 49 3.38 8.47 -9.65
N MET A 50 4.43 7.77 -10.07
CA MET A 50 4.45 7.03 -11.34
C MET A 50 3.37 5.94 -11.37
N LEU A 51 3.21 5.18 -10.29
CA LEU A 51 2.17 4.15 -10.17
C LEU A 51 0.75 4.76 -10.17
N ALA A 52 0.58 5.91 -9.52
CA ALA A 52 -0.67 6.67 -9.53
C ALA A 52 -1.01 7.15 -10.95
N MET A 53 -0.06 7.79 -11.64
CA MET A 53 -0.22 8.27 -13.02
C MET A 53 -0.55 7.13 -13.97
N LEU A 54 0.11 5.97 -13.82
CA LEU A 54 -0.18 4.79 -14.63
C LEU A 54 -1.63 4.35 -14.45
N LEU A 55 -2.10 4.20 -13.20
CA LEU A 55 -3.46 3.72 -12.93
C LEU A 55 -4.52 4.74 -13.35
N TYR A 56 -4.34 6.01 -12.98
CA TYR A 56 -5.29 7.09 -13.29
C TYR A 56 -5.24 7.51 -14.76
N GLY A 57 -4.30 7.01 -15.55
CA GLY A 57 -4.28 7.16 -17.01
C GLY A 57 -5.12 6.11 -17.75
N LEU A 58 -5.55 5.02 -17.08
CA LEU A 58 -6.31 3.94 -17.73
C LEU A 58 -7.81 4.26 -17.87
N GLN A 59 -8.49 3.54 -18.77
CA GLN A 59 -9.95 3.55 -18.86
C GLN A 59 -10.56 2.74 -17.72
N GLY A 60 -11.48 3.35 -16.96
CA GLY A 60 -12.16 2.72 -15.83
C GLY A 60 -12.48 3.71 -14.70
N THR A 61 -12.97 3.18 -13.57
CA THR A 61 -13.19 3.94 -12.33
C THR A 61 -12.03 3.64 -11.37
N PRO A 62 -11.18 4.62 -11.05
CA PRO A 62 -10.09 4.42 -10.10
C PRO A 62 -10.60 4.34 -8.66
N TYR A 63 -10.03 3.43 -7.89
CA TYR A 63 -10.22 3.31 -6.45
C TYR A 63 -8.92 3.65 -5.73
N LEU A 64 -9.03 4.55 -4.76
CA LEU A 64 -7.95 4.94 -3.87
C LEU A 64 -8.14 4.29 -2.51
N TYR A 65 -7.12 3.61 -1.99
CA TYR A 65 -7.16 3.02 -0.65
C TYR A 65 -6.46 3.90 0.38
N GLN A 66 -6.99 3.97 1.61
CA GLN A 66 -6.50 4.88 2.66
C GLN A 66 -4.99 4.78 2.88
N GLY A 67 -4.28 5.91 2.74
CA GLY A 67 -2.84 6.01 2.92
C GLY A 67 -2.03 5.78 1.64
N GLU A 68 -2.64 5.37 0.53
CA GLU A 68 -1.98 5.31 -0.77
C GLU A 68 -1.60 6.74 -1.25
N GLU A 69 -2.45 7.73 -0.96
CA GLU A 69 -2.27 9.14 -1.31
C GLU A 69 -1.14 9.84 -0.55
N ILE A 70 -0.61 9.21 0.51
CA ILE A 70 0.61 9.67 1.20
C ILE A 70 1.75 8.66 1.06
N GLY A 71 1.55 7.57 0.31
CA GLY A 71 2.56 6.55 0.07
C GLY A 71 2.91 5.70 1.29
N ILE A 72 1.96 5.36 2.17
CA ILE A 72 2.21 4.42 3.27
C ILE A 72 2.81 3.11 2.71
N THR A 73 3.90 2.65 3.30
CA THR A 73 4.60 1.40 2.95
C THR A 73 4.14 0.24 3.84
N ASN A 74 4.65 -0.97 3.58
CA ASN A 74 4.48 -2.08 4.53
C ASN A 74 5.15 -1.71 5.88
N PRO A 75 4.64 -2.23 7.02
CA PRO A 75 5.15 -1.87 8.36
C PRO A 75 6.51 -2.45 8.71
N HIS A 76 6.99 -3.46 7.96
CA HIS A 76 8.24 -4.18 8.24
C HIS A 76 8.29 -4.74 9.67
N PHE A 77 7.20 -5.37 10.10
CA PHE A 77 7.14 -6.09 11.38
C PHE A 77 8.22 -7.18 11.45
N ASN A 78 8.92 -7.22 12.57
CA ASN A 78 10.06 -8.10 12.85
C ASN A 78 9.74 -9.19 13.89
N SER A 79 8.49 -9.28 14.34
CA SER A 79 8.03 -10.32 15.24
C SER A 79 6.62 -10.76 14.87
N ILE A 80 6.35 -12.07 14.96
CA ILE A 80 5.01 -12.63 14.75
C ILE A 80 3.95 -11.99 15.66
N ASN A 81 4.36 -11.53 16.86
CA ASN A 81 3.49 -10.88 17.83
C ASN A 81 2.96 -9.51 17.38
N GLN A 82 3.47 -8.94 16.28
CA GLN A 82 2.97 -7.71 15.70
C GLN A 82 1.83 -7.96 14.70
N TYR A 83 1.72 -9.20 14.20
CA TYR A 83 0.65 -9.61 13.30
C TYR A 83 -0.63 -9.97 14.07
N ARG A 84 -1.77 -9.80 13.41
CA ARG A 84 -3.13 -10.02 13.91
C ARG A 84 -3.98 -10.88 12.99
N ASP A 85 -3.60 -10.97 11.72
CA ASP A 85 -4.32 -11.75 10.73
C ASP A 85 -4.20 -13.25 10.98
N VAL A 86 -5.33 -13.94 11.09
CA VAL A 86 -5.38 -15.36 11.41
C VAL A 86 -4.67 -16.23 10.37
N GLU A 87 -4.76 -15.87 9.09
CA GLU A 87 -4.08 -16.58 8.00
C GLU A 87 -2.56 -16.45 8.16
N SER A 88 -2.06 -15.25 8.43
CA SER A 88 -0.64 -14.99 8.71
C SER A 88 -0.13 -15.77 9.93
N LEU A 89 -0.92 -15.85 11.01
CA LEU A 89 -0.58 -16.62 12.21
C LEU A 89 -0.57 -18.13 11.94
N ASN A 90 -1.54 -18.64 11.18
CA ASN A 90 -1.62 -20.06 10.81
C ASN A 90 -0.45 -20.46 9.90
N ILE A 91 -0.17 -19.68 8.86
CA ILE A 91 0.97 -19.90 7.95
C ILE A 91 2.28 -19.91 8.74
N TYR A 92 2.44 -18.99 9.70
CA TYR A 92 3.62 -18.98 10.54
C TYR A 92 3.78 -20.27 11.34
N GLN A 93 2.71 -20.74 11.99
CA GLN A 93 2.74 -22.00 12.75
C GLN A 93 3.03 -23.21 11.87
N GLU A 94 2.40 -23.28 10.70
CA GLU A 94 2.62 -24.36 9.72
C GLU A 94 4.08 -24.38 9.24
N LYS A 95 4.65 -23.23 8.84
CA LYS A 95 6.03 -23.16 8.36
C LYS A 95 7.08 -23.40 9.44
N ILE A 96 6.82 -22.96 10.67
CA ILE A 96 7.67 -23.34 11.81
C ILE A 96 7.64 -24.86 12.03
N ALA A 97 6.47 -25.52 11.93
CA ALA A 97 6.35 -26.96 12.08
C ALA A 97 7.03 -27.74 10.94
N GLU A 98 7.09 -27.17 9.73
CA GLU A 98 7.88 -27.68 8.60
C GLU A 98 9.40 -27.48 8.75
N GLY A 99 9.85 -26.76 9.79
CA GLY A 99 11.27 -26.50 10.05
C GLY A 99 11.85 -25.30 9.31
N MET A 100 11.01 -24.44 8.71
CA MET A 100 11.47 -23.17 8.13
C MET A 100 11.92 -22.22 9.24
N ASN A 101 12.95 -21.41 8.98
CA ASN A 101 13.45 -20.51 9.99
C ASN A 101 12.54 -19.29 10.19
N ASP A 102 12.51 -18.74 11.40
CA ASP A 102 11.67 -17.60 11.79
C ASP A 102 11.86 -16.38 10.86
N ALA A 103 13.11 -16.06 10.52
CA ALA A 103 13.43 -14.91 9.68
C ALA A 103 12.89 -15.04 8.24
N GLU A 104 12.94 -16.24 7.66
CA GLU A 104 12.38 -16.54 6.33
C GLU A 104 10.87 -16.39 6.33
N ILE A 105 10.20 -16.90 7.36
CA ILE A 105 8.74 -16.81 7.50
C ILE A 105 8.33 -15.34 7.67
N LEU A 106 9.03 -14.58 8.52
CA LEU A 106 8.77 -13.15 8.70
C LEU A 106 9.01 -12.36 7.41
N ALA A 107 10.00 -12.72 6.59
CA ALA A 107 10.21 -12.10 5.28
C ALA A 107 9.05 -12.40 4.31
N ILE A 108 8.50 -13.63 4.33
CA ILE A 108 7.28 -13.96 3.57
C ILE A 108 6.11 -13.10 4.05
N LEU A 109 5.87 -13.02 5.36
CA LEU A 109 4.78 -12.23 5.93
C LEU A 109 4.93 -10.72 5.63
N ALA A 110 6.15 -10.19 5.70
CA ALA A 110 6.44 -8.80 5.36
C ALA A 110 6.10 -8.45 3.91
N SER A 111 6.10 -9.44 3.00
CA SER A 111 5.73 -9.26 1.60
C SER A 111 4.29 -9.65 1.26
N LYS A 112 3.65 -10.54 2.03
CA LYS A 112 2.36 -11.15 1.67
C LYS A 112 1.21 -10.91 2.65
N SER A 113 1.48 -10.63 3.92
CA SER A 113 0.44 -10.52 4.93
C SER A 113 -0.58 -9.43 4.59
N ARG A 114 -1.88 -9.75 4.80
CA ARG A 114 -2.97 -8.78 4.69
C ARG A 114 -2.84 -7.64 5.71
N ASN A 115 -2.11 -7.85 6.80
CA ASN A 115 -1.85 -6.80 7.78
C ASN A 115 -1.00 -5.65 7.25
N ASN A 116 -0.24 -5.86 6.17
CA ASN A 116 0.60 -4.84 5.58
C ASN A 116 -0.18 -3.59 5.12
N SER A 117 -1.47 -3.73 4.81
CA SER A 117 -2.35 -2.62 4.43
C SER A 117 -3.40 -2.26 5.49
N ARG A 118 -3.34 -2.85 6.68
CA ARG A 118 -4.30 -2.65 7.78
C ARG A 118 -3.72 -1.91 8.98
N THR A 119 -2.46 -1.49 8.89
CA THR A 119 -1.85 -0.62 9.90
C THR A 119 -2.64 0.68 10.00
N PRO A 120 -2.67 1.31 11.20
CA PRO A 120 -3.33 2.58 11.39
C PRO A 120 -2.93 3.64 10.35
N MET A 121 -3.90 4.47 9.96
CA MET A 121 -3.64 5.63 9.12
C MET A 121 -2.68 6.60 9.81
N GLN A 122 -1.74 7.15 9.06
CA GLN A 122 -0.68 8.02 9.57
C GLN A 122 -1.08 9.49 9.41
N TRP A 123 -1.78 10.05 10.40
CA TRP A 123 -2.28 11.43 10.33
C TRP A 123 -1.20 12.48 10.58
N ASP A 124 -0.38 12.27 11.61
CA ASP A 124 0.69 13.21 12.00
C ASP A 124 1.91 12.49 12.61
N ASP A 125 2.83 13.27 13.19
CA ASP A 125 4.07 12.83 13.81
C ASP A 125 3.98 12.57 15.33
N ASN A 126 2.76 12.62 15.90
CA ASN A 126 2.51 12.34 17.32
C ASN A 126 2.44 10.83 17.60
N LEU A 127 2.25 10.46 18.88
CA LEU A 127 2.08 9.08 19.30
C LEU A 127 1.02 8.36 18.45
N ASN A 128 1.34 7.13 18.01
CA ASN A 128 0.51 6.33 17.10
C ASN A 128 0.10 7.07 15.81
N ALA A 129 0.94 7.99 15.32
CA ALA A 129 0.67 8.82 14.15
C ALA A 129 -0.64 9.63 14.22
N GLY A 130 -1.07 9.99 15.44
CA GLY A 130 -2.32 10.70 15.66
C GLY A 130 -3.58 9.84 15.47
N PHE A 131 -3.44 8.51 15.25
CA PHE A 131 -4.57 7.61 15.06
C PHE A 131 -5.38 7.39 16.36
N THR A 132 -4.69 7.29 17.49
CA THR A 132 -5.32 7.09 18.80
C THR A 132 -4.41 7.54 19.92
N THR A 133 -5.01 8.01 21.01
CA THR A 133 -4.31 8.29 22.28
C THR A 133 -4.08 7.02 23.11
N GLY A 134 -4.77 5.91 22.79
CA GLY A 134 -4.64 4.63 23.46
C GLY A 134 -3.63 3.69 22.80
N LYS A 135 -3.86 2.37 22.95
CA LYS A 135 -3.08 1.34 22.23
C LYS A 135 -3.84 0.94 20.96
N PRO A 136 -3.26 1.12 19.76
CA PRO A 136 -3.91 0.65 18.55
C PRO A 136 -3.98 -0.88 18.54
N TRP A 137 -5.02 -1.43 17.90
CA TRP A 137 -5.25 -2.87 17.84
C TRP A 137 -4.12 -3.63 17.11
N ILE A 138 -3.46 -2.95 16.17
CA ILE A 138 -2.24 -3.35 15.47
C ILE A 138 -1.27 -2.18 15.46
N GLU A 139 0.03 -2.47 15.48
CA GLU A 139 1.07 -1.43 15.54
C GLU A 139 1.09 -0.53 14.30
N VAL A 140 1.49 0.73 14.50
CA VAL A 140 1.73 1.70 13.41
C VAL A 140 3.05 1.39 12.74
N ALA A 141 3.16 1.61 11.42
CA ALA A 141 4.43 1.50 10.73
C ALA A 141 5.43 2.54 11.28
N ASN A 142 6.69 2.13 11.48
CA ASN A 142 7.71 2.96 12.14
C ASN A 142 8.05 4.27 11.40
N ASN A 143 7.69 4.38 10.13
CA ASN A 143 8.00 5.54 9.28
C ASN A 143 6.97 6.67 9.38
N TYR A 144 6.01 6.62 10.31
CA TYR A 144 4.97 7.64 10.44
C TYR A 144 5.49 9.05 10.74
N ARG A 145 6.68 9.17 11.31
CA ARG A 145 7.32 10.48 11.55
C ARG A 145 7.69 11.18 10.24
N GLN A 146 8.00 10.42 9.19
CA GLN A 146 8.34 10.93 7.86
C GLN A 146 7.13 10.93 6.93
N ILE A 147 6.34 9.86 6.95
CA ILE A 147 5.18 9.66 6.08
C ILE A 147 3.92 9.89 6.91
N ASN A 148 3.29 11.05 6.77
CA ASN A 148 2.00 11.32 7.40
C ASN A 148 1.24 12.42 6.64
N VAL A 149 -0.06 12.54 6.89
CA VAL A 149 -0.93 13.52 6.23
C VAL A 149 -0.48 14.95 6.48
N LYS A 150 -0.14 15.30 7.73
CA LYS A 150 0.34 16.65 8.09
C LYS A 150 1.57 17.06 7.27
N ALA A 151 2.55 16.17 7.13
CA ALA A 151 3.74 16.39 6.30
C ALA A 151 3.39 16.47 4.81
N ALA A 152 2.53 15.57 4.31
CA ALA A 152 2.12 15.56 2.91
C ALA A 152 1.35 16.83 2.49
N LEU A 153 0.53 17.40 3.38
CA LEU A 153 -0.18 18.66 3.13
C LEU A 153 0.73 19.89 3.19
N ALA A 154 1.83 19.83 3.93
CA ALA A 154 2.80 20.92 4.01
C ALA A 154 3.70 21.01 2.75
N ASP A 155 3.93 19.90 2.06
CA ASP A 155 4.73 19.83 0.84
C ASP A 155 3.84 19.87 -0.41
N GLN A 156 3.92 20.96 -1.20
CA GLN A 156 3.17 21.10 -2.46
C GLN A 156 3.61 20.11 -3.54
N ASN A 157 4.80 19.52 -3.40
CA ASN A 157 5.28 18.46 -4.28
C ASN A 157 4.98 17.06 -3.70
N SER A 158 4.07 16.92 -2.74
CA SER A 158 3.78 15.61 -2.14
C SER A 158 3.03 14.67 -3.09
N ILE A 159 2.98 13.40 -2.68
CA ILE A 159 2.15 12.37 -3.32
C ILE A 159 0.67 12.78 -3.28
N PHE A 160 0.23 13.41 -2.19
CA PHE A 160 -1.16 13.83 -1.99
C PHE A 160 -1.63 14.77 -3.10
N TYR A 161 -0.84 15.82 -3.39
CA TYR A 161 -1.19 16.77 -4.44
C TYR A 161 -1.09 16.17 -5.84
N CYS A 162 -0.25 15.15 -6.04
CA CYS A 162 -0.25 14.37 -7.28
C CYS A 162 -1.59 13.63 -7.47
N TYR A 163 -2.08 12.90 -6.45
CA TYR A 163 -3.39 12.24 -6.53
C TYR A 163 -4.52 13.25 -6.71
N GLN A 164 -4.51 14.37 -5.99
CA GLN A 164 -5.50 15.43 -6.14
C GLN A 164 -5.54 15.97 -7.57
N THR A 165 -4.37 16.20 -8.17
CA THR A 165 -4.26 16.66 -9.56
C THR A 165 -4.80 15.62 -10.55
N LEU A 166 -4.44 14.34 -10.38
CA LEU A 166 -4.94 13.25 -11.24
C LEU A 166 -6.46 13.08 -11.14
N ILE A 167 -7.03 13.21 -9.94
CA ILE A 167 -8.49 13.17 -9.74
C ILE A 167 -9.16 14.34 -10.46
N LYS A 168 -8.59 15.55 -10.34
CA LYS A 168 -9.10 16.75 -11.02
C LYS A 168 -9.07 16.58 -12.54
N LEU A 169 -7.95 16.13 -13.10
CA LEU A 169 -7.79 15.90 -14.54
C LEU A 169 -8.83 14.92 -15.12
N ARG A 170 -9.28 13.92 -14.37
CA ARG A 170 -10.32 12.98 -14.83
C ARG A 170 -11.74 13.57 -14.85
N LYS A 171 -11.93 14.81 -14.39
CA LYS A 171 -13.22 15.51 -14.34
C LYS A 171 -13.29 16.71 -15.30
N GLU A 172 -12.17 17.05 -15.92
CA GLU A 172 -12.05 18.08 -16.96
C GLU A 172 -12.25 17.45 -18.35
#